data_AF-A0A9E0LGU2-F1
#
_entry.id   AF-A0A9E0LGU2-F1
#
_cell.length_a   1.000
_cell.length_b   1.000
_cell.length_c   1.000
_cell.angle_alpha   90.00
_cell.angle_beta   90.00
_cell.angle_gamma   90.00
#
_symmetry.space_group_name_H-M   'P 1'
#
loop_
_entity.id
_entity.type
_entity.pdbx_description
1 polymer ?
#
loop_
_entity_poly.entity_id
_entity_poly.type
_entity_poly.pdbx_seq_one_letter_code
_entity_poly.pdbx_strand_id
1 'polypeptide(L)' 'MILESFLAYFHLVAIFTMVVFMASEAAMCRSEWMNAAVVHRLVRLDLIYGIAALCVLLAGLARTFWGFKGAGWYWSQ' A
#
# COMPACT_ATOMS: atom_id res chain seq x y z
N MET A 1 11.53 1.79 -20.68
CA MET A 1 11.98 0.50 -20.09
C MET A 1 12.37 0.61 -18.62
N ILE A 2 13.26 1.52 -18.21
CA ILE A 2 13.64 1.67 -16.78
C ILE A 2 12.49 2.19 -15.89
N LEU A 3 11.74 3.21 -16.36
CA LEU A 3 10.62 3.81 -15.62
C LEU A 3 9.51 2.81 -15.34
N GLU A 4 9.12 2.02 -16.34
CA GLU A 4 8.12 0.97 -16.22
C GLU A 4 8.46 -0.07 -15.16
N SER A 5 9.70 -0.54 -15.18
CA SER A 5 10.20 -1.49 -14.20
C SER A 5 10.21 -0.86 -12.81
N PHE A 6 10.69 0.37 -12.70
CA PHE A 6 10.73 1.10 -11.43
C PHE A 6 9.32 1.29 -10.83
N LEU A 7 8.35 1.76 -11.62
CA LEU A 7 6.95 1.88 -11.19
C LEU A 7 6.35 0.53 -10.80
N ALA A 8 6.72 -0.57 -11.49
CA ALA A 8 6.23 -1.91 -11.15
C ALA A 8 6.74 -2.34 -9.78
N TYR A 9 8.06 -2.25 -9.58
CA TYR A 9 8.69 -2.62 -8.33
C TYR A 9 8.21 -1.72 -7.18
N PHE A 10 8.12 -0.41 -7.40
CA PHE A 10 7.60 0.51 -6.40
C PHE A 10 6.16 0.18 -6.00
N HIS A 11 5.29 -0.10 -6.97
CA HIS A 11 3.91 -0.50 -6.70
C HIS A 11 3.84 -1.82 -5.93
N LEU A 12 4.63 -2.84 -6.31
CA LEU A 12 4.69 -4.12 -5.58
C LEU A 12 5.20 -3.96 -4.15
N VAL A 13 6.27 -3.19 -3.95
CA VAL A 13 6.79 -2.90 -2.61
C VAL A 13 5.71 -2.20 -1.78
N ALA A 14 5.02 -1.20 -2.33
CA ALA A 14 3.92 -0.52 -1.64
C ALA A 14 2.78 -1.49 -1.26
N ILE A 15 2.41 -2.42 -2.14
CA ILE A 15 1.40 -3.46 -1.84
C ILE A 15 1.88 -4.34 -0.68
N PHE A 16 3.11 -4.85 -0.73
CA PHE A 16 3.63 -5.71 0.33
C PHE A 16 3.74 -4.96 1.67
N THR A 17 4.21 -3.71 1.66
CA THR A 17 4.21 -2.86 2.85
C THR A 17 2.79 -2.72 3.40
N MET A 18 1.82 -2.35 2.56
CA MET A 18 0.42 -2.19 2.97
C MET A 18 -0.14 -3.46 3.62
N VAL A 19 0.08 -4.63 2.99
CA VAL A 19 -0.41 -5.93 3.49
C VAL A 19 0.26 -6.31 4.81
N VAL A 20 1.57 -6.10 4.96
CA VAL A 20 2.31 -6.42 6.20
C VAL A 20 1.82 -5.58 7.38
N PHE A 21 1.61 -4.27 7.16
CA PHE A 21 1.12 -3.39 8.21
C PHE A 21 -0.35 -3.68 8.56
N MET A 22 -1.22 -3.90 7.57
CA MET A 22 -2.60 -4.32 7.81
C MET A 22 -2.68 -5.64 8.60
N ALA A 23 -1.84 -6.63 8.28
CA ALA A 23 -1.79 -7.88 9.03
C ALA A 23 -1.30 -7.68 10.48
N SER A 24 -0.36 -6.76 10.68
CA SER A 24 0.14 -6.39 12.01
C SER A 24 -0.95 -5.74 12.86
N GLU A 25 -1.74 -4.84 12.27
CA GLU A 25 -2.88 -4.20 12.93
C GLU A 25 -3.96 -5.22 13.29
N ALA A 26 -4.32 -6.11 12.36
CA ALA A 26 -5.28 -7.16 12.60
C ALA A 26 -4.87 -8.08 13.76
N ALA A 27 -3.56 -8.36 13.90
CA ALA A 27 -3.03 -9.11 15.04
C ALA A 27 -3.12 -8.32 16.36
N MET A 28 -2.87 -7.00 16.33
CA MET A 28 -2.94 -6.14 17.52
C MET A 28 -4.37 -5.83 17.98
N CYS A 29 -5.35 -5.89 17.08
CA CYS A 29 -6.77 -5.66 17.38
C CYS A 29 -7.45 -6.82 18.13
N ARG A 30 -6.70 -7.84 18.56
CA ARG A 30 -7.23 -8.92 19.42
C ARG A 30 -7.57 -8.36 20.80
N SER A 31 -8.80 -8.61 21.26
CA SER A 31 -9.32 -8.13 22.54
C SER A 31 -8.44 -8.52 23.74
N GLU A 32 -7.84 -9.70 23.70
CA GLU A 32 -6.94 -10.21 24.74
C GLU A 32 -5.67 -9.36 24.93
N TRP A 33 -5.24 -8.60 23.91
CA TRP A 33 -4.01 -7.81 23.93
C TRP A 33 -4.25 -6.30 23.97
N MET A 34 -5.52 -5.88 23.90
CA MET A 34 -5.90 -4.47 23.79
C MET A 34 -5.66 -3.71 25.10
N ASN A 35 -4.81 -2.69 25.04
CA ASN A 35 -4.53 -1.79 26.17
C ASN A 35 -4.15 -0.39 25.65
N ALA A 36 -4.05 0.60 26.54
CA ALA A 36 -3.75 1.98 26.17
C ALA A 36 -2.42 2.13 25.39
N ALA A 37 -1.38 1.38 25.75
CA ALA A 37 -0.10 1.42 25.04
C ALA A 37 -0.19 0.82 23.62
N VAL A 38 -1.01 -0.23 23.44
CA VAL A 38 -1.30 -0.85 22.14
C VAL A 38 -2.06 0.11 21.23
N VAL A 39 -3.02 0.87 21.75
CA VAL A 39 -3.76 1.87 20.96
C VAL A 39 -2.82 2.94 20.40
N HIS A 40 -1.89 3.47 21.20
CA HIS A 40 -0.91 4.44 20.70
C HIS A 40 0.02 3.86 19.61
N ARG A 41 0.33 2.57 19.67
CA ARG A 41 1.10 1.87 18.63
C ARG A 41 0.24 1.65 17.39
N LEU A 42 -1.02 1.28 17.57
CA LEU A 42 -1.98 1.06 16.47
C LEU A 42 -2.11 2.30 15.60
N VAL A 43 -2.25 3.49 16.19
CA VAL A 43 -2.29 4.76 15.44
C VAL A 43 -1.04 4.96 14.55
N ARG A 44 0.13 4.55 15.02
CA ARG A 44 1.36 4.67 14.21
C ARG A 44 1.39 3.66 13.07
N LEU A 45 0.92 2.44 13.30
CA LEU A 45 0.80 1.42 12.25
C LEU A 45 -0.24 1.84 11.21
N ASP A 46 -1.36 2.44 11.65
CA ASP A 46 -2.44 2.90 10.79
C ASP A 46 -1.98 4.01 9.86
N LEU A 47 -1.16 4.93 10.37
CA LEU A 47 -0.52 5.94 9.53
C LEU A 47 0.40 5.32 8.47
N ILE A 48 1.18 4.30 8.82
CA ILE A 48 2.08 3.62 7.85
C ILE A 48 1.25 2.86 6.81
N TYR A 49 0.21 2.15 7.24
CA TYR A 49 -0.74 1.49 6.36
C TYR A 49 -1.39 2.49 5.39
N GLY A 50 -1.89 3.62 5.90
CA GLY A 50 -2.52 4.67 5.10
C GLY A 50 -1.56 5.28 4.07
N ILE A 51 -0.31 5.56 4.46
CA ILE A 51 0.73 6.03 3.53
C ILE A 51 1.02 4.97 2.47
N ALA A 52 1.15 3.70 2.86
CA ALA A 52 1.39 2.60 1.92
C ALA A 52 0.22 2.45 0.93
N ALA A 53 -1.03 2.52 1.39
CA ALA A 53 -2.21 2.48 0.55
C ALA A 53 -2.25 3.66 -0.44
N LEU A 54 -1.90 4.86 0.00
CA LEU A 54 -1.77 6.02 -0.88
C LEU A 54 -0.67 5.79 -1.94
N CYS A 55 0.48 5.26 -1.56
CA CYS A 55 1.56 4.92 -2.48
C CYS A 55 1.13 3.87 -3.52
N VAL A 56 0.35 2.86 -3.11
CA VAL A 56 -0.25 1.88 -4.04
C VAL A 56 -1.12 2.60 -5.05
N LEU A 57 -2.07 3.43 -4.62
CA LEU A 57 -2.96 4.16 -5.52
C LEU A 57 -2.19 5.07 -6.49
N LEU A 58 -1.29 5.89 -5.97
CA LEU A 58 -0.49 6.81 -6.80
C LEU A 58 0.38 6.06 -7.80
N ALA A 59 1.02 4.95 -7.41
CA ALA A 59 1.83 4.15 -8.30
C ALA A 59 0.99 3.40 -9.35
N GLY A 60 -0.22 2.96 -8.98
CA GLY A 60 -1.18 2.35 -9.90
C GLY A 60 -1.62 3.34 -10.97
N LEU A 61 -2.03 4.54 -10.56
CA LEU A 61 -2.39 5.63 -11.49
C LEU A 61 -1.20 6.07 -12.35
N ALA A 62 -0.01 6.19 -11.76
CA ALA A 62 1.21 6.49 -12.52
C ALA A 62 1.46 5.43 -13.61
N ARG A 63 1.21 4.14 -13.33
CA ARG A 63 1.30 3.06 -14.33
C ARG A 63 0.20 3.14 -15.38
N THR A 64 -1.01 3.60 -15.06
CA THR A 64 -2.05 3.72 -16.10
C THR A 64 -1.76 4.86 -17.07
N PHE A 65 -1.30 6.01 -16.58
CA PHE A 65 -1.09 7.20 -17.41
C PHE A 65 0.28 7.29 -18.08
N TRP A 66 1.35 6.87 -17.38
CA TRP A 66 2.72 6.92 -17.91
C TRP A 66 3.27 5.55 -18.32
N GLY A 67 2.46 4.49 -18.15
CA GLY A 67 2.79 3.13 -18.53
C GLY A 67 2.93 2.95 -20.04
N PHE A 68 3.77 2.00 -20.45
CA PHE A 68 4.07 1.71 -21.85
C PHE A 68 2.84 1.28 -22.65
N LYS A 69 1.86 0.63 -22.00
CA LYS A 69 0.62 0.18 -22.63
C LYS A 69 -0.41 1.30 -22.85
N GLY A 70 -0.22 2.45 -22.19
CA GLY A 70 -1.15 3.58 -22.21
C GLY A 70 -2.45 3.33 -21.46
N ALA A 71 -3.12 4.41 -21.06
CA ALA A 71 -4.34 4.35 -20.24
C ALA A 71 -5.49 3.59 -20.91
N GLY A 72 -5.59 3.67 -22.25
CA GLY A 72 -6.62 2.97 -23.01
C GLY A 72 -6.57 1.45 -22.86
N TRP A 73 -5.38 0.86 -22.76
CA TRP A 73 -5.24 -0.58 -22.54
C TRP A 73 -5.62 -1.00 -21.12
N TYR A 74 -5.27 -0.18 -20.11
CA TYR A 74 -5.57 -0.47 -18.71
C TYR A 74 -7.05 -0.28 -18.36
N TRP A 75 -7.73 0.69 -18.97
CA TRP A 75 -9.15 0.98 -18.71
C TRP A 75 -10.12 0.23 -19.61
N SER A 76 -9.64 -0.48 -20.63
CA SER A 76 -10.48 -1.34 -21.48
C SER A 76 -10.62 -2.78 -20.96
N GLN A 77 -9.91 -3.14 -19.88
CA GLN A 77 -10.00 -4.44 -19.20
C GLN A 77 -11.20 -4.44 -18.26
#